data_AF-A0A562BC22-F1
#
_entry.id   AF-A0A562BC22-F1
#
_cell.length_a   1.000
_cell.length_b   1.000
_cell.length_c   1.000
_cell.angle_alpha   90.00
_cell.angle_beta   90.00
_cell.angle_gamma   90.00
#
_symmetry.space_group_name_H-M   'P 1'
#
loop_
_entity.id
_entity.type
_entity.pdbx_description
1 polymer ?
#
loop_
_entity_poly.entity_id
_entity_poly.type
_entity_poly.pdbx_seq_one_letter_code
_entity_poly.pdbx_strand_id
1 'polypeptide(L)'
;MHACRPGALFAFIQSQIMSDVQQKIDQIVKGHPVVLFMKGTAQFPMCGFSGRAIQILKACGVDAPMTVNVLEDDGIRQGIKEYANWPTIPQLYVNGEFVGGSDIMMEMYQSGELQTLLKG
;
A
#
# COMPACT_ATOMS: atom_id res chain seq x y z
N MET A 1 -19.94 16.26 -34.35
CA MET A 1 -20.52 15.01 -33.84
C MET A 1 -19.39 14.11 -33.37
N HIS A 2 -18.81 14.43 -32.21
CA HIS A 2 -17.75 13.64 -31.57
C HIS A 2 -18.39 12.60 -30.67
N ALA A 3 -18.19 11.32 -30.98
CA ALA A 3 -18.67 10.20 -30.18
C ALA A 3 -17.93 10.22 -28.82
N CYS A 4 -18.65 10.52 -27.75
CA CYS A 4 -18.16 10.39 -26.39
C CYS A 4 -18.03 8.89 -26.08
N ARG A 5 -16.81 8.40 -25.86
CA ARG A 5 -16.56 6.98 -25.51
C ARG A 5 -17.14 6.73 -24.10
N PRO A 6 -18.03 5.73 -23.89
CA PRO A 6 -18.73 5.51 -22.62
C PRO A 6 -17.83 5.30 -21.39
N GLY A 7 -16.56 4.92 -21.57
CA GLY A 7 -15.64 4.64 -20.46
C GLY A 7 -15.06 5.87 -19.75
N ALA A 8 -15.01 7.03 -20.41
CA ALA A 8 -14.41 8.23 -19.81
C ALA A 8 -15.31 8.87 -18.75
N LEU A 9 -16.63 8.77 -18.91
CA LEU A 9 -17.60 9.36 -17.98
C LEU A 9 -17.64 8.60 -16.63
N PHE A 10 -17.43 7.28 -16.67
CA PHE A 10 -17.43 6.43 -15.47
C PHE A 10 -16.22 6.71 -14.57
N ALA A 11 -15.03 6.83 -15.17
CA ALA A 11 -13.81 7.23 -14.45
C ALA A 11 -13.90 8.66 -13.88
N PHE A 12 -14.57 9.58 -14.59
CA PHE A 12 -14.77 10.96 -14.14
C PHE A 12 -15.71 11.06 -12.92
N ILE A 13 -16.74 10.22 -12.84
CA ILE A 13 -17.69 10.17 -11.70
C ILE A 13 -17.05 9.50 -10.48
N GLN A 14 -16.21 8.48 -10.67
CA GLN A 14 -15.51 7.81 -9.56
C GLN A 14 -14.52 8.72 -8.83
N SER A 15 -13.89 9.67 -9.55
CA SER A 15 -13.01 10.67 -8.97
C SER A 15 -13.72 11.68 -8.06
N GLN A 16 -15.06 11.83 -8.14
CA GLN A 16 -15.81 12.87 -7.42
C GLN A 16 -16.37 12.41 -6.06
N ILE A 17 -16.16 11.16 -5.63
CA ILE A 17 -16.61 10.62 -4.33
C ILE A 17 -15.47 9.90 -3.59
N MET A 18 -14.27 10.46 -3.63
CA MET A 18 -13.17 10.04 -2.74
C MET A 18 -12.77 11.24 -1.89
N SER A 19 -12.60 11.06 -0.58
CA SER A 19 -12.08 12.13 0.27
C SER A 19 -10.64 12.47 -0.13
N ASP A 20 -10.18 13.68 0.20
CA ASP A 20 -8.81 14.13 -0.08
C ASP A 20 -7.75 13.12 0.44
N VAL A 21 -8.02 12.49 1.59
CA VAL A 21 -7.17 11.45 2.18
C VAL A 21 -7.16 10.20 1.31
N GLN A 22 -8.33 9.74 0.86
CA GLN A 22 -8.43 8.56 0.00
C GLN A 22 -7.73 8.79 -1.35
N GLN A 23 -7.84 9.99 -1.93
CA GLN A 23 -7.10 10.38 -3.13
C GLN A 23 -5.59 10.40 -2.90
N LYS A 24 -5.14 10.95 -1.77
CA LYS A 24 -3.71 10.96 -1.39
C LYS A 24 -3.17 9.53 -1.26
N ILE A 25 -3.91 8.62 -0.62
CA ILE A 25 -3.54 7.21 -0.51
C ILE A 25 -3.45 6.57 -1.89
N ASP A 26 -4.47 6.76 -2.74
CA ASP A 26 -4.52 6.21 -4.09
C ASP A 26 -3.32 6.66 -4.94
N GLN A 27 -2.97 7.94 -4.86
CA GLN A 27 -1.78 8.49 -5.53
C GLN A 27 -0.49 7.87 -5.03
N ILE A 28 -0.35 7.66 -3.71
CA ILE A 28 0.85 7.04 -3.14
C ILE A 28 1.00 5.60 -3.64
N VAL A 29 -0.05 4.77 -3.54
CA VAL A 29 0.01 3.34 -3.90
C VAL A 29 0.18 3.11 -5.39
N LYS A 30 -0.39 3.98 -6.24
CA LYS A 30 -0.22 3.89 -7.71
C LYS A 30 1.05 4.57 -8.21
N GLY A 31 1.61 5.50 -7.44
CA GLY A 31 2.81 6.26 -7.81
C GLY A 31 4.12 5.51 -7.57
N HIS A 32 4.10 4.42 -6.80
CA HIS A 32 5.29 3.65 -6.46
C HIS A 32 5.03 2.14 -6.58
N PRO A 33 6.01 1.36 -7.08
CA PRO A 33 5.81 -0.08 -7.30
C PRO A 33 5.65 -0.87 -6.01
N VAL A 34 6.28 -0.43 -4.91
CA VAL A 34 6.17 -1.08 -3.60
C VAL A 34 5.96 -0.01 -2.54
N VAL A 35 4.79 -0.06 -1.88
CA VAL A 35 4.43 0.86 -0.80
C VAL A 35 4.12 0.10 0.48
N LEU A 36 4.73 0.51 1.58
CA LEU A 36 4.44 -0.04 2.91
C LEU A 36 3.94 1.06 3.85
N PHE A 37 2.67 0.98 4.24
CA PHE A 37 2.14 1.79 5.35
C PHE A 37 2.51 1.11 6.66
N MET A 38 3.25 1.80 7.53
CA MET A 38 3.83 1.21 8.74
C MET A 38 3.85 2.19 9.91
N LYS A 39 4.12 1.68 11.12
CA LYS A 39 4.33 2.49 12.32
C LYS A 39 5.82 2.76 12.50
N GLY A 40 6.21 4.03 12.44
CA GLY A 40 7.60 4.45 12.38
C GLY A 40 8.14 4.45 10.95
N THR A 41 9.46 4.39 10.81
CA THR A 41 10.15 4.42 9.51
C THR A 41 10.89 3.11 9.24
N ALA A 42 11.36 2.89 8.01
CA ALA A 42 12.19 1.73 7.68
C ALA A 42 13.44 1.62 8.56
N GLN A 43 14.03 2.76 8.94
CA GLN A 43 15.22 2.85 9.79
C GLN A 43 14.87 2.68 11.28
N PHE A 44 13.72 3.20 11.70
CA PHE A 44 13.27 3.20 13.09
C PHE A 44 11.81 2.69 13.18
N PRO A 45 11.58 1.38 13.03
CA PRO A 45 10.25 0.81 13.16
C PRO A 45 9.78 0.90 14.61
N MET A 46 8.55 1.39 14.82
CA MET A 46 7.97 1.60 16.16
C MET A 46 7.00 0.48 16.58
N CYS A 47 6.94 -0.61 15.81
CA CYS A 47 6.10 -1.76 16.08
C CYS A 47 6.74 -3.04 15.52
N GLY A 48 6.69 -4.15 16.27
CA GLY A 48 7.29 -5.42 15.85
C GLY A 48 6.79 -5.94 14.49
N PHE A 49 5.49 -5.78 14.21
CA PHE A 49 4.92 -6.14 12.90
C PHE A 49 5.46 -5.27 11.76
N SER A 50 5.63 -3.96 12.00
CA SER A 50 6.23 -3.04 11.04
C SER A 50 7.70 -3.36 10.78
N GLY A 51 8.46 -3.71 11.84
CA GLY A 51 9.83 -4.18 11.71
C GLY A 51 9.94 -5.48 10.91
N ARG A 52 9.06 -6.44 11.18
CA ARG A 52 8.99 -7.71 10.43
C ARG A 52 8.71 -7.47 8.94
N ALA A 53 7.73 -6.62 8.61
CA ALA A 53 7.40 -6.31 7.22
C ALA A 53 8.60 -5.74 6.45
N ILE A 54 9.35 -4.81 7.05
CA ILE A 54 10.60 -4.27 6.45
C ILE A 54 11.65 -5.36 6.25
N GLN A 55 11.85 -6.24 7.25
CA GLN A 55 12.81 -7.34 7.13
C GLN A 55 12.45 -8.31 6.00
N ILE A 56 11.17 -8.63 5.85
CA ILE A 56 10.68 -9.49 4.76
C ILE A 56 10.95 -8.84 3.40
N LEU A 57 10.60 -7.56 3.21
CA LEU A 57 10.85 -6.84 1.96
C LEU A 57 12.34 -6.81 1.61
N LYS A 58 13.19 -6.55 2.60
CA LYS A 58 14.65 -6.58 2.43
C LYS A 58 15.14 -7.98 2.05
N ALA A 59 14.61 -9.04 2.66
CA ALA A 59 14.93 -10.42 2.32
C ALA A 59 14.47 -10.81 0.90
N CYS A 60 13.43 -10.14 0.38
CA CYS A 60 12.98 -10.28 -1.01
C CYS A 60 13.82 -9.47 -2.01
N GLY A 61 14.79 -8.68 -1.55
CA GLY A 61 15.64 -7.84 -2.40
C GLY A 61 15.07 -6.45 -2.70
N VAL A 62 14.09 -5.98 -1.92
CA VAL A 62 13.57 -4.61 -2.05
C VAL A 62 14.43 -3.68 -1.19
N ASP A 63 15.32 -2.93 -1.84
CA ASP A 63 16.28 -2.06 -1.13
C ASP A 63 15.67 -0.73 -0.67
N ALA A 64 14.69 -0.19 -1.40
CA ALA A 64 14.09 1.11 -1.13
C ALA A 64 12.56 1.11 -1.39
N PRO A 65 11.75 0.43 -0.55
CA PRO A 65 10.31 0.56 -0.64
C PRO A 65 9.88 1.98 -0.25
N MET A 66 8.81 2.48 -0.88
CA MET A 66 8.16 3.70 -0.39
C MET A 66 7.47 3.39 0.94
N THR A 67 7.89 4.03 2.03
CA THR A 67 7.28 3.82 3.35
C THR A 67 6.48 5.05 3.78
N VAL A 68 5.30 4.82 4.35
CA VAL A 68 4.48 5.88 4.92
C VAL A 68 4.33 5.65 6.42
N ASN A 69 4.81 6.60 7.22
CA ASN A 69 4.66 6.55 8.68
C ASN A 69 3.26 7.03 9.08
N VAL A 70 2.37 6.09 9.37
CA VAL A 70 0.98 6.39 9.76
C VAL A 70 0.85 7.03 11.13
N LEU A 71 1.93 7.15 11.91
CA LEU A 71 1.89 7.83 13.21
C LEU A 71 1.99 9.35 13.07
N GLU A 72 2.39 9.86 11.90
CA GLU A 72 2.53 11.29 11.64
C GLU A 72 1.25 11.95 11.10
N ASP A 73 0.31 11.14 10.60
CA ASP A 73 -0.94 11.60 9.99
C ASP A 73 -2.08 10.65 10.36
N ASP A 74 -2.90 11.05 11.33
CA ASP A 74 -4.06 10.27 11.79
C ASP A 74 -5.12 10.09 10.68
N GLY A 75 -5.20 11.04 9.73
CA GLY A 75 -6.06 10.93 8.56
C GLY A 75 -5.63 9.76 7.69
N ILE A 76 -4.34 9.67 7.34
CA ILE A 76 -3.78 8.53 6.61
C ILE A 76 -3.93 7.23 7.40
N ARG A 77 -3.74 7.26 8.73
CA ARG A 77 -3.85 6.08 9.59
C ARG A 77 -5.24 5.44 9.56
N GLN A 78 -6.30 6.23 9.55
CA GLN A 78 -7.66 5.71 9.42
C GLN A 78 -8.01 5.44 7.96
N GLY A 79 -7.68 6.38 7.07
CA GLY A 79 -7.97 6.28 5.65
C GLY A 79 -7.42 5.01 5.00
N ILE A 80 -6.21 4.57 5.39
CA ILE A 80 -5.61 3.36 4.81
C ILE A 80 -6.33 2.07 5.21
N LYS A 81 -6.96 2.05 6.40
CA LYS A 81 -7.78 0.91 6.82
C LYS A 81 -9.06 0.82 6.02
N GLU A 82 -9.67 1.97 5.75
CA GLU A 82 -10.87 2.07 4.93
C GLU A 82 -10.55 1.75 3.45
N TYR A 83 -9.45 2.27 2.91
CA TYR A 83 -9.02 2.07 1.52
C TYR A 83 -8.85 0.57 1.19
N ALA A 84 -8.16 -0.16 2.06
CA ALA A 84 -7.92 -1.59 1.89
C ALA A 84 -9.07 -2.48 2.40
N ASN A 85 -10.06 -1.87 3.08
CA ASN A 85 -11.01 -2.59 3.93
C ASN A 85 -10.30 -3.58 4.89
N TRP A 86 -9.22 -3.12 5.53
CA TRP A 86 -8.34 -3.94 6.36
C TRP A 86 -8.00 -3.26 7.70
N PRO A 87 -8.25 -3.89 8.86
CA PRO A 87 -8.22 -3.20 10.15
C PRO A 87 -6.82 -2.98 10.72
N THR A 88 -5.80 -3.67 10.22
CA THR A 88 -4.45 -3.70 10.83
C THR A 88 -3.38 -2.99 10.00
N ILE A 89 -2.28 -2.68 10.68
CA ILE A 89 -1.06 -2.06 10.13
C ILE A 89 0.11 -2.91 10.66
N PRO A 90 1.14 -3.22 9.84
CA PRO A 90 1.43 -2.65 8.53
C PRO A 90 0.57 -3.18 7.38
N GLN A 91 0.54 -2.45 6.26
CA GLN A 91 -0.13 -2.83 5.01
C GLN A 91 0.81 -2.65 3.81
N LEU A 92 1.00 -3.71 3.04
CA LEU A 92 1.80 -3.73 1.81
C LEU A 92 0.92 -3.57 0.58
N TYR A 93 1.36 -2.71 -0.32
CA TYR A 93 0.83 -2.57 -1.68
C TYR A 93 1.95 -2.79 -2.69
N VAL A 94 1.61 -3.51 -3.76
CA VAL A 94 2.51 -3.73 -4.90
C VAL A 94 1.77 -3.33 -6.16
N ASN A 95 2.35 -2.42 -6.95
CA ASN A 95 1.77 -1.88 -8.18
C ASN A 95 0.33 -1.34 -8.01
N GLY A 96 0.06 -0.70 -6.87
CA GLY A 96 -1.27 -0.17 -6.52
C GLY A 96 -2.26 -1.20 -5.97
N GLU A 97 -1.92 -2.48 -5.93
CA GLU A 97 -2.78 -3.53 -5.40
C GLU A 97 -2.43 -3.87 -3.95
N PHE A 98 -3.45 -4.03 -3.11
CA PHE A 98 -3.28 -4.44 -1.72
C PHE A 98 -2.86 -5.91 -1.65
N VAL A 99 -1.72 -6.17 -1.01
CA VAL A 99 -1.17 -7.53 -0.85
C VAL A 99 -1.58 -8.12 0.50
N GLY A 100 -1.44 -7.36 1.58
CA GLY A 100 -1.77 -7.85 2.92
C GLY A 100 -1.00 -7.16 4.05
N GLY A 101 -1.23 -7.67 5.26
CA GLY A 101 -0.50 -7.27 6.46
C GLY A 101 0.76 -8.12 6.72
N SER A 102 1.40 -7.90 7.88
CA SER A 102 2.68 -8.53 8.19
C SER A 102 2.67 -10.07 8.22
N ASP A 103 1.57 -10.70 8.63
CA ASP A 103 1.50 -12.17 8.72
C ASP A 103 1.32 -12.79 7.33
N ILE A 104 0.45 -12.21 6.49
CA ILE A 104 0.30 -12.59 5.08
C ILE A 104 1.62 -12.42 4.32
N MET A 105 2.33 -11.31 4.55
CA MET A 105 3.67 -11.14 3.97
C MET A 105 4.63 -12.26 4.38
N MET A 106 4.56 -12.75 5.62
CA MET A 106 5.42 -13.84 6.08
C MET A 106 5.04 -15.16 5.41
N GLU A 107 3.75 -15.45 5.29
CA GLU A 107 3.24 -16.65 4.60
C GLU A 107 3.66 -16.66 3.12
N MET A 108 3.42 -15.55 2.40
CA MET A 108 3.82 -15.42 1.00
C MET A 108 5.34 -15.45 0.81
N TYR A 109 6.10 -14.93 1.78
CA TYR A 109 7.57 -15.04 1.76
C TYR A 109 8.03 -16.49 1.93
N GLN A 110 7.40 -17.24 2.82
CA GLN A 110 7.71 -18.65 3.04
C GLN A 110 7.34 -19.52 1.85
N SER A 111 6.24 -19.21 1.15
CA SER A 111 5.83 -19.92 -0.06
C SER A 111 6.63 -19.55 -1.32
N GLY A 112 7.36 -18.42 -1.30
CA GLY A 112 8.07 -17.90 -2.46
C GLY A 112 7.21 -17.00 -3.37
N GLU A 113 5.92 -16.86 -3.07
CA GLU A 113 4.97 -16.04 -3.83
C GLU A 113 5.33 -14.55 -3.76
N LEU A 114 5.74 -14.06 -2.58
CA LEU A 114 6.06 -12.65 -2.41
C LEU A 114 7.27 -12.23 -3.25
N GLN A 115 8.30 -13.08 -3.31
CA GLN A 115 9.49 -12.87 -4.12
C GLN A 115 9.16 -12.89 -5.61
N THR A 116 8.19 -13.70 -6.02
CA THR A 116 7.71 -13.74 -7.41
C THR A 116 6.95 -12.47 -7.76
N LEU A 117 6.05 -12.03 -6.86
CA LEU A 117 5.28 -10.80 -7.02
C LEU A 117 6.17 -9.55 -7.12
N LEU A 118 7.26 -9.49 -6.35
CA LEU A 118 8.18 -8.34 -6.29
C LEU A 118 9.22 -8.30 -7.42
N LYS A 119 9.35 -9.36 -8.23
CA LYS A 119 10.30 -9.43 -9.37
C LYS A 119 9.69 -8.95 -10.70
N GLY A 120 8.37 -8.80 -10.77
CA GLY A 120 7.64 -8.34 -11.96
C GLY A 120 7.60 -6.83 -12.05
#